data_AF-A0A552WXB7-F1
#
_entry.id   AF-A0A552WXB7-F1
#
_cell.length_a   1.000
_cell.length_b   1.000
_cell.length_c   1.000
_cell.angle_alpha   90.00
_cell.angle_beta   90.00
_cell.angle_gamma   90.00
#
_symmetry.space_group_name_H-M   'P 1'
#
loop_
_entity.id
_entity.type
_entity.pdbx_description
1 polymer ?
#
loop_
_entity_poly.entity_id
_entity_poly.type
_entity_poly.pdbx_seq_one_letter_code
_entity_poly.pdbx_strand_id
1 'polypeptide(L)'
;MPVEQVPLSEQAHSLGPAQYGTPVRQAGEPLPVSAWIHTRKGHQLVDGVALAWTTKAARIRYIDGHGREGFAWVWAHAVTRSTPSAGE
;
A
#
# COMPACT_ATOMS: atom_id res chain seq x y z
N MET A 1 -22.65 -3.65 -3.68
CA MET A 1 -21.95 -4.56 -2.75
C MET A 1 -20.98 -3.70 -1.94
N PRO A 2 -21.12 -3.56 -0.62
CA PRO A 2 -20.22 -2.71 0.16
C PRO A 2 -18.86 -3.40 0.23
N VAL A 3 -17.82 -2.73 -0.27
CA VAL A 3 -16.43 -3.15 -0.05
C VAL A 3 -16.19 -3.11 1.46
N GLU A 4 -15.96 -4.28 2.07
CA GLU A 4 -15.70 -4.39 3.50
C GLU A 4 -14.34 -3.74 3.79
N GLN A 5 -14.38 -2.50 4.27
CA GLN A 5 -13.18 -1.74 4.60
C GLN A 5 -12.58 -2.33 5.88
N VAL A 6 -11.27 -2.61 5.86
CA VAL A 6 -10.54 -3.05 7.06
C VAL A 6 -10.84 -2.07 8.20
N PRO A 7 -11.26 -2.52 9.40
CA PRO A 7 -11.55 -1.62 10.51
C PRO A 7 -10.32 -0.78 10.86
N LEU A 8 -10.52 0.49 11.25
CA LEU A 8 -9.44 1.45 11.52
C LEU A 8 -8.38 0.93 12.53
N SER A 9 -8.77 -0.02 13.38
CA SER A 9 -7.92 -0.67 14.39
C SER A 9 -7.01 -1.79 13.82
N GLU A 10 -7.36 -2.34 12.65
CA GLU A 10 -6.59 -3.36 11.93
C GLU A 10 -5.93 -2.81 10.65
N GLN A 11 -6.29 -1.60 10.21
CA GLN A 11 -5.67 -0.97 9.05
C GLN A 11 -4.19 -0.71 9.30
N ALA A 12 -3.39 -0.99 8.27
CA ALA A 12 -2.03 -0.50 8.16
C ALA A 12 -1.98 0.99 8.54
N HIS A 13 -1.00 1.39 9.36
CA HIS A 13 -0.82 2.79 9.74
C HIS A 13 -0.57 3.63 8.49
N SER A 14 -1.65 4.21 7.95
CA SER A 14 -1.64 4.94 6.70
C SER A 14 -1.30 6.39 6.97
N LEU A 15 -0.37 6.93 6.19
CA LEU A 15 -0.02 8.34 6.28
C LEU A 15 -1.23 9.22 5.95
N GLY A 16 -1.49 10.19 6.82
CA GLY A 16 -2.50 11.20 6.58
C GLY A 16 -2.11 12.15 5.43
N PRO A 17 -3.06 12.97 4.94
CA PRO A 17 -2.83 13.92 3.85
C PRO A 17 -1.68 14.90 4.08
N ALA A 18 -1.44 15.30 5.33
CA ALA A 18 -0.30 16.14 5.68
C ALA A 18 1.05 15.42 5.59
N GLN A 19 1.08 14.09 5.67
CA GLN A 19 2.30 13.30 5.77
C GLN A 19 2.78 12.74 4.43
N TYR A 20 1.86 12.23 3.60
CA TYR A 20 2.24 11.71 2.28
C TYR A 20 2.70 12.84 1.33
N GLY A 21 2.27 14.08 1.55
CA GLY A 21 2.72 15.26 0.81
C GLY A 21 2.18 15.37 -0.62
N THR A 22 2.28 16.55 -1.21
CA THR A 22 1.84 16.83 -2.58
C THR A 22 3.03 17.16 -3.49
N PRO A 23 2.91 16.98 -4.83
CA PRO A 23 1.75 16.46 -5.57
C PRO A 23 1.64 14.94 -5.54
N VAL A 24 0.40 14.44 -5.55
CA VAL A 24 0.08 13.02 -5.76
C VAL A 24 0.09 12.75 -7.26
N ARG A 25 0.98 11.88 -7.71
CA ARG A 25 1.06 11.42 -9.09
C ARG A 25 0.44 10.04 -9.19
N GLN A 26 -0.63 9.92 -9.96
CA GLN A 26 -1.24 8.63 -10.22
C GLN A 26 -0.30 7.77 -11.05
N ALA A 27 -0.17 6.51 -10.67
CA ALA A 27 0.49 5.52 -11.51
C ALA A 27 -0.44 5.26 -12.70
N GLY A 28 0.06 5.43 -13.93
CA GLY A 28 -0.73 5.14 -15.13
C GLY A 28 -1.09 3.67 -15.25
N GLU A 29 -0.24 2.80 -14.68
CA GLU A 29 -0.43 1.35 -14.64
C GLU A 29 -0.18 0.86 -13.20
N PRO A 30 -0.95 -0.15 -12.73
CA PRO A 30 -0.74 -0.74 -11.42
C PRO A 30 0.61 -1.43 -11.38
N LEU A 31 1.55 -0.86 -10.62
CA LEU A 31 2.89 -1.43 -10.49
C LEU A 31 2.94 -2.41 -9.32
N PRO A 32 3.32 -3.68 -9.53
CA PRO A 32 3.52 -4.62 -8.44
C PRO A 32 4.61 -4.11 -7.50
N VAL A 33 4.27 -4.03 -6.22
CA VAL A 33 5.16 -3.56 -5.16
C VAL A 33 4.93 -4.38 -3.90
N SER A 34 5.99 -4.58 -3.14
CA SER A 34 5.89 -5.13 -1.80
C SER A 34 6.08 -3.97 -0.83
N ALA A 35 5.12 -3.77 0.06
CA ALA A 35 5.16 -2.68 1.03
C ALA A 35 5.16 -3.21 2.45
N TRP A 36 5.98 -2.60 3.29
CA TRP A 36 5.92 -2.83 4.72
C TRP A 36 4.76 -2.02 5.31
N ILE A 37 3.72 -2.73 5.75
CA ILE A 37 2.62 -2.16 6.51
C ILE A 37 2.85 -2.38 8.01
N HIS A 38 2.52 -1.38 8.81
CA HIS A 38 2.51 -1.50 10.27
C HIS A 38 1.07 -1.80 10.72
N THR A 39 0.83 -3.01 11.22
CA THR A 39 -0.44 -3.44 11.80
C THR A 39 -0.30 -3.57 13.31
N ARG A 40 -1.41 -3.81 14.02
CA ARG A 40 -1.39 -4.09 15.47
C ARG A 40 -0.51 -5.31 15.84
N LYS A 41 -0.36 -6.27 14.92
CA LYS A 41 0.51 -7.46 15.12
C LYS A 41 1.99 -7.14 14.92
N GLY A 42 2.32 -6.00 14.32
CA GLY A 42 3.69 -5.58 14.00
C GLY A 42 3.85 -5.18 12.53
N HIS A 43 5.11 -5.13 12.08
CA HIS A 43 5.43 -4.89 10.68
C HIS A 43 5.22 -6.16 9.87
N GLN A 44 4.40 -6.08 8.83
CA GLN A 44 4.19 -7.15 7.87
C GLN A 44 4.52 -6.65 6.48
N LEU A 45 5.30 -7.43 5.74
CA LEU A 45 5.49 -7.23 4.30
C LEU A 45 4.25 -7.77 3.59
N VAL A 46 3.59 -6.92 2.82
CA VAL A 46 2.46 -7.31 1.98
C VAL A 46 2.77 -7.02 0.52
N ASP A 47 2.39 -7.94 -0.34
CA ASP A 47 2.40 -7.72 -1.77
C ASP A 47 1.14 -6.98 -2.19
N GLY A 48 1.32 -6.01 -3.07
CA GLY A 48 0.26 -5.16 -3.54
C GLY A 48 0.62 -4.48 -4.85
N VAL A 49 -0.19 -3.49 -5.21
CA VAL A 49 0.05 -2.66 -6.40
C VAL A 49 0.06 -1.19 -6.02
N ALA A 50 1.05 -0.46 -6.49
CA ALA A 50 1.12 0.98 -6.37
C ALA A 50 0.16 1.62 -7.38
N LEU A 51 -0.82 2.36 -6.88
CA LEU A 51 -1.80 3.10 -7.68
C LEU A 51 -1.46 4.58 -7.79
N ALA A 52 -0.73 5.12 -6.83
CA ALA A 52 -0.23 6.49 -6.86
C ALA A 52 1.05 6.62 -6.02
N TRP A 53 1.83 7.65 -6.28
CA TRP A 53 3.00 8.00 -5.50
C TRP A 53 3.15 9.50 -5.36
N THR A 54 3.87 9.90 -4.33
CA THR A 54 4.31 11.25 -4.05
C THR A 54 5.82 11.20 -3.83
N THR A 55 6.43 12.34 -3.57
CA THR A 55 7.86 12.42 -3.22
C THR A 55 8.19 11.67 -1.92
N LYS A 56 7.22 11.47 -1.02
CA LYS A 56 7.44 10.89 0.32
C LYS A 56 6.78 9.52 0.52
N ALA A 57 5.73 9.21 -0.22
CA ALA A 57 4.87 8.07 0.05
C ALA A 57 4.29 7.48 -1.23
N ALA A 58 3.79 6.26 -1.17
CA ALA A 58 3.04 5.62 -2.23
C ALA A 58 1.72 5.09 -1.70
N ARG A 59 0.67 5.26 -2.50
CA ARG A 59 -0.63 4.65 -2.29
C ARG A 59 -0.61 3.28 -2.90
N ILE A 60 -0.68 2.28 -2.05
CA ILE A 60 -0.76 0.88 -2.46
C ILE A 60 -2.17 0.34 -2.24
N ARG A 61 -2.56 -0.60 -3.09
CA ARG A 61 -3.66 -1.53 -2.85
C ARG A 61 -3.05 -2.87 -2.51
N TYR A 62 -3.38 -3.40 -1.34
CA TYR A 62 -2.94 -4.72 -0.87
C TYR A 62 -4.16 -5.56 -0.52
N ILE A 63 -3.97 -6.87 -0.49
CA ILE A 63 -4.98 -7.82 -0.03
C ILE A 63 -4.42 -8.45 1.25
N ASP A 64 -5.17 -8.34 2.35
CA ASP A 64 -4.81 -8.98 3.61
C ASP A 64 -5.04 -10.52 3.52
N GLY A 65 -4.42 -11.28 4.42
CA GLY A 65 -4.58 -12.75 4.49
C GLY A 65 -6.02 -13.24 4.63
N HIS A 66 -6.95 -12.38 5.02
CA HIS A 66 -8.39 -12.66 5.04
C HIS A 66 -9.12 -12.36 3.71
N GLY A 67 -8.41 -12.04 2.62
CA GLY A 67 -8.99 -11.68 1.33
C GLY A 67 -9.61 -10.27 1.31
N ARG A 68 -9.26 -9.42 2.27
CA ARG A 68 -9.78 -8.06 2.38
C ARG A 68 -8.89 -7.10 1.63
N GLU A 69 -9.48 -6.29 0.76
CA GLU A 69 -8.75 -5.26 0.04
C GLU A 69 -8.56 -4.02 0.90
N GLY A 70 -7.31 -3.63 1.11
CA GLY A 70 -6.91 -2.43 1.82
C GLY A 70 -6.23 -1.44 0.88
N PHE A 71 -6.46 -0.15 1.12
CA PHE A 71 -5.67 0.92 0.53
C PHE A 71 -4.90 1.62 1.64
N ALA A 72 -3.57 1.71 1.49
CA ALA A 72 -2.74 2.40 2.46
C ALA A 72 -1.73 3.30 1.79
N TRP A 73 -1.50 4.47 2.40
CA TRP A 73 -0.36 5.31 2.12
C TRP A 73 0.80 4.89 3.00
N VAL A 74 1.84 4.38 2.36
CA VAL A 74 3.08 3.92 2.99
C VAL A 74 4.22 4.82 2.55
N TRP A 75 5.24 5.00 3.38
CA TRP A 75 6.42 5.77 3.00
C TRP A 75 7.08 5.16 1.76
N ALA A 76 7.59 5.97 0.84
CA ALA A 76 8.23 5.49 -0.38
C ALA A 76 9.45 4.60 -0.07
N HIS A 77 10.14 4.86 1.04
CA HIS A 77 11.20 4.01 1.58
C HIS A 77 10.71 2.61 2.03
N ALA A 78 9.46 2.52 2.51
CA ALA A 78 8.86 1.26 2.94
C ALA A 78 8.28 0.44 1.77
N VAL A 79 8.32 0.98 0.55
CA VAL A 79 7.85 0.31 -0.67
C VAL A 79 9.03 -0.16 -1.47
N THR A 80 9.06 -1.47 -1.72
CA THR A 80 10.02 -2.11 -2.62
C THR A 80 9.31 -2.43 -3.91
N ARG A 81 9.91 -2.06 -5.05
CA ARG A 81 9.41 -2.51 -6.34
C ARG A 81 9.63 -4.01 -6.43
N SER A 82 8.53 -4.76 -6.47
CA SER A 82 8.57 -6.17 -6.78
C SER A 82 8.56 -6.23 -8.30
N THR A 83 9.72 -6.48 -8.91
CA THR A 83 9.70 -6.93 -10.31
C THR A 83 8.83 -8.19 -10.33
N PRO A 84 7.75 -8.24 -11.13
CA PRO A 84 7.12 -9.53 -11.35
C PRO A 84 8.24 -10.40 -11.91
N SER A 85 8.64 -11.45 -11.18
CA SER A 85 9.58 -12.42 -11.71
C SER A 85 8.96 -12.95 -13.00
N ALA A 86 9.44 -12.44 -14.12
CA ALA A 86 9.13 -12.98 -15.43
C ALA A 86 9.87 -14.32 -15.52
N GLY A 87 9.12 -15.42 -15.58
CA GLY A 87 9.64 -16.79 -15.66
C GLY A 87 9.72 -17.45 -14.28
N GLU A 88 9.22 -18.68 -14.10
CA GLU A 88 9.23 -19.82 -15.02
C GLU A 88 7.87 -20.52 -15.21
#